data_AF-A0A2G9TK74-F1
#
_entry.id   AF-A0A2G9TK74-F1
#
_cell.length_a   1.000
_cell.length_b   1.000
_cell.length_c   1.000
_cell.angle_alpha   90.00
_cell.angle_beta   90.00
_cell.angle_gamma   90.00
#
_symmetry.space_group_name_H-M   'P 1'
#
loop_
_entity.id
_entity.type
_entity.pdbx_description
1 polymer ?
#
loop_
_entity_poly.entity_id
_entity_poly.type
_entity_poly.pdbx_seq_one_letter_code
_entity_poly.pdbx_strand_id
1 'polypeptide(L)' 'MGKDTSKTDSNDKMGEADIAVIGLAVMGQNLILNMNDHGFTVCAFNRTVSKVDDFLNNEAKGTKIIGAHSMEE' A
#
# COMPACT_ATOMS: atom_id res chain seq x y z
N MET A 1 19.90 21.36 -27.02
CA MET A 1 19.60 20.27 -27.97
C MET A 1 20.23 19.00 -27.43
N GLY A 2 19.47 18.28 -26.61
CA GLY A 2 19.82 17.02 -25.96
C GLY A 2 18.53 16.59 -25.28
N LYS A 3 17.92 15.55 -25.82
CA LYS A 3 16.53 15.15 -25.59
C LYS A 3 16.42 14.39 -24.27
N ASP A 4 15.58 14.87 -23.36
CA ASP A 4 14.81 14.02 -22.46
C ASP A 4 13.33 14.32 -22.70
N THR A 5 12.88 13.97 -23.90
CA THR A 5 11.47 13.97 -24.25
C THR A 5 10.82 12.70 -23.70
N SER A 6 9.91 12.90 -22.74
CA SER A 6 8.62 12.22 -22.61
C SER A 6 8.63 10.74 -22.20
N LYS A 7 7.99 10.42 -21.05
CA LYS A 7 6.60 9.93 -21.01
C LYS A 7 6.22 9.33 -19.66
N THR A 8 5.02 9.72 -19.21
CA THR A 8 4.19 9.10 -18.14
C THR A 8 4.83 9.31 -16.77
N ASP A 9 4.09 9.69 -15.74
CA ASP A 9 3.05 8.83 -15.20
C ASP A 9 1.74 9.58 -15.03
N SER A 10 0.71 8.98 -15.61
CA SER A 10 -0.68 9.20 -15.28
C SER A 10 -0.77 9.45 -13.78
N ASN A 11 -1.59 10.43 -13.40
CA ASN A 11 -2.28 10.37 -12.13
C ASN A 11 -3.22 9.14 -12.18
N ASP A 12 -2.65 7.94 -12.30
CA ASP A 12 -3.22 6.70 -11.82
C ASP A 12 -3.58 7.07 -10.40
N LYS A 13 -4.86 7.18 -10.12
CA LYS A 13 -5.34 7.30 -8.76
C LYS A 13 -4.84 6.06 -8.04
N MET A 14 -3.62 6.11 -7.48
CA MET A 14 -3.25 5.26 -6.36
C MET A 14 -4.40 5.44 -5.39
N GLY A 15 -5.17 4.38 -5.19
CA GLY A 15 -6.46 4.47 -4.54
C GLY A 15 -6.33 5.30 -3.27
N GLU A 16 -7.22 6.28 -3.09
CA GLU A 16 -7.25 7.03 -1.84
C GLU A 16 -7.50 6.02 -0.71
N ALA A 17 -6.54 5.92 0.20
CA ALA A 17 -6.70 5.14 1.41
C ALA A 17 -7.31 6.04 2.49
N ASP A 18 -8.28 5.51 3.23
CA ASP A 18 -8.91 6.19 4.36
C ASP A 18 -7.92 6.29 5.53
N ILE A 19 -7.07 5.29 5.70
CA ILE A 19 -6.13 5.14 6.81
C ILE A 19 -4.82 4.54 6.31
N ALA A 20 -3.70 4.98 6.87
CA ALA A 20 -2.39 4.35 6.66
C ALA A 20 -1.89 3.69 7.94
N VAL A 21 -1.35 2.48 7.82
CA VAL A 21 -0.75 1.73 8.92
C VAL A 21 0.71 1.41 8.57
N ILE A 22 1.61 1.89 9.41
CA ILE A 22 3.04 1.61 9.32
C ILE A 22 3.39 0.54 10.36
N GLY A 23 3.85 -0.62 9.88
CA GLY A 23 4.27 -1.74 10.72
C GLY A 23 3.42 -2.98 10.52
N LEU A 24 3.94 -3.92 9.73
CA LEU A 24 3.26 -5.18 9.36
C LEU A 24 3.74 -6.38 10.19
N ALA A 25 3.78 -6.22 11.52
CA ALA A 25 3.87 -7.38 12.41
C ALA A 25 2.51 -8.10 12.50
N VAL A 26 2.43 -9.22 13.23
CA VAL A 26 1.19 -10.02 13.37
C VAL A 26 0.00 -9.17 13.85
N MET A 27 0.22 -8.29 14.84
CA MET A 27 -0.84 -7.41 15.34
C MET A 27 -1.28 -6.36 14.31
N GLY A 28 -0.33 -5.78 13.57
CA GLY A 28 -0.61 -4.76 12.57
C GLY A 28 -1.42 -5.31 11.39
N GLN A 29 -1.06 -6.50 10.92
CA GLN A 29 -1.79 -7.19 9.85
C GLN A 29 -3.25 -7.46 10.24
N ASN A 30 -3.50 -7.99 11.45
CA ASN A 30 -4.86 -8.25 11.94
C ASN A 30 -5.69 -6.97 12.06
N LEU A 31 -5.09 -5.86 12.49
CA LEU A 31 -5.79 -4.58 12.58
C LEU A 31 -6.21 -4.06 11.21
N ILE A 32 -5.30 -4.13 10.22
CA ILE A 32 -5.57 -3.70 8.85
C ILE A 32 -6.68 -4.56 8.22
N LEU A 33 -6.64 -5.87 8.41
CA LEU A 33 -7.70 -6.78 7.93
C LEU A 33 -9.05 -6.46 8.55
N ASN A 34 -9.09 -6.22 9.87
CA ASN A 34 -10.32 -5.82 10.55
C ASN A 34 -10.89 -4.50 9.99
N MET A 35 -10.04 -3.51 9.71
CA MET A 35 -10.47 -2.25 9.08
C MET A 35 -11.02 -2.47 7.67
N ASN A 36 -10.35 -3.30 6.87
CA ASN A 36 -10.82 -3.68 5.54
C ASN A 36 -12.22 -4.33 5.58
N ASP A 37 -12.45 -5.24 6.53
CA ASP A 37 -13.74 -5.93 6.70
C ASP A 37 -14.87 -4.97 7.10
N HIS A 38 -14.53 -3.88 7.79
CA HIS A 38 -15.46 -2.79 8.12
C HIS A 38 -15.61 -1.75 7.00
N GLY A 39 -15.01 -2.01 5.83
CA GLY A 39 -15.21 -1.21 4.63
C GLY A 39 -14.21 -0.08 4.42
N PHE A 40 -13.18 0.03 5.25
CA PHE A 40 -12.11 1.03 5.09
C PHE A 40 -11.05 0.55 4.09
N THR A 41 -10.58 1.47 3.26
CA THR A 41 -9.41 1.27 2.40
C THR A 41 -8.17 1.61 3.22
N VAL A 42 -7.25 0.66 3.38
CA VAL A 42 -6.08 0.85 4.24
C VAL A 42 -4.79 0.75 3.45
N CYS A 43 -3.91 1.74 3.60
CA CYS A 43 -2.57 1.72 3.07
C CYS A 43 -1.61 1.04 4.06
N ALA A 44 -0.94 -0.02 3.63
CA ALA A 44 0.03 -0.80 4.38
C ALA A 44 1.45 -0.39 3.98
N PHE A 45 2.25 0.03 4.95
CA PHE A 45 3.68 0.31 4.76
C PHE A 45 4.53 -0.38 5.82
N ASN A 46 5.73 -0.79 5.43
CA ASN A 46 6.73 -1.28 6.35
C ASN A 46 8.12 -0.93 5.84
N ARG A 47 9.08 -0.70 6.75
CA ARG A 47 10.48 -0.40 6.39
C ARG A 47 11.09 -1.47 5.48
N THR A 48 10.76 -2.74 5.75
CA THR A 48 11.10 -3.85 4.86
C THR A 48 9.97 -4.02 3.86
N VAL A 49 10.23 -3.56 2.63
CA VAL A 49 9.32 -3.58 1.48
C VAL A 49 8.78 -4.99 1.20
N SER A 50 9.63 -6.02 1.31
CA SER A 50 9.21 -7.41 1.07
C SER A 50 8.08 -7.88 2.00
N LYS A 51 7.99 -7.36 3.23
CA LYS A 51 6.87 -7.69 4.14
C LYS A 51 5.53 -7.11 3.66
N VAL A 52 5.57 -6.00 2.93
CA VAL A 52 4.37 -5.42 2.31
C VAL A 52 3.91 -6.34 1.18
N ASP A 53 4.83 -6.74 0.31
CA ASP A 53 4.52 -7.63 -0.81
C ASP A 53 4.03 -9.00 -0.33
N ASP A 54 4.68 -9.58 0.68
CA ASP A 54 4.27 -10.85 1.27
C ASP A 54 2.85 -10.75 1.85
N PHE A 55 2.53 -9.67 2.57
CA PHE A 55 1.21 -9.45 3.15
C PHE A 55 0.13 -9.29 2.07
N LEU A 56 0.40 -8.49 1.03
CA LEU A 56 -0.54 -8.28 -0.08
C LEU A 56 -0.81 -9.55 -0.90
N ASN A 57 0.21 -10.38 -1.08
CA ASN A 57 0.08 -11.62 -1.85
C ASN A 57 -0.52 -12.77 -1.05
N ASN A 58 -0.54 -12.68 0.29
CA ASN A 58 -1.07 -13.69 1.19
C ASN A 58 -2.31 -13.19 1.95
N GLU A 59 -2.17 -12.68 3.17
CA GLU A 59 -3.28 -12.40 4.07
C GLU A 59 -4.22 -11.32 3.54
N ALA A 60 -3.70 -10.29 2.88
CA ALA A 60 -4.47 -9.20 2.30
C ALA A 60 -4.92 -9.47 0.85
N LYS A 61 -4.74 -10.69 0.33
CA LYS A 61 -5.11 -11.03 -1.04
C LYS A 61 -6.63 -10.90 -1.26
N GLY A 62 -7.02 -10.12 -2.27
CA GLY A 62 -8.43 -9.89 -2.61
C GLY A 62 -9.14 -8.90 -1.67
N THR A 63 -8.40 -8.20 -0.82
CA THR A 63 -8.91 -7.09 0.01
C THR A 63 -8.77 -5.76 -0.73
N LYS A 64 -9.23 -4.67 -0.10
CA LYS A 64 -9.04 -3.29 -0.58
C LYS A 64 -7.74 -2.65 -0.04
N ILE A 65 -6.86 -3.45 0.54
CA ILE A 65 -5.61 -2.95 1.13
C ILE A 65 -4.63 -2.56 0.01
N ILE A 66 -3.99 -1.41 0.17
CA ILE A 66 -3.02 -0.84 -0.79
C ILE A 66 -1.63 -0.93 -0.16
N GLY A 67 -0.62 -1.37 -0.90
CA GLY A 67 0.77 -1.35 -0.44
C GLY A 67 1.48 -0.07 -0.84
N ALA A 68 2.21 0.53 0.09
CA ALA A 68 3.21 1.54 -0.21
C ALA A 68 4.62 0.95 -0.10
N HIS A 69 5.51 1.39 -0.98
CA HIS A 69 6.91 0.92 -1.01
C HIS A 69 7.92 2.04 -0.70
N SER A 70 7.48 3.30 -0.71
CA SER A 70 8.27 4.47 -0.33
C SER A 70 7.41 5.46 0.44
N MET A 71 8.05 6.24 1.31
CA MET A 71 7.46 7.48 1.83
C MET A 71 7.93 8.62 0.92
N GLU A 72 7.03 9.53 0.57
CA GLU A 72 7.39 10.78 -0.10
C GLU A 72 8.11 11.71 0.91
N GLU A 73 9.15 12.40 0.46
CA GLU A 73 10.02 13.27 1.28
C GLU A 73 9.52 14.73 1.29
#